data_AF-A0ABD5YAQ9-F1
#
_entry.id   AF-A0ABD5YAQ9-F1
#
_cell.length_a   1.000
_cell.length_b   1.000
_cell.length_c   1.000
_cell.angle_alpha   90.00
_cell.angle_beta   90.00
_cell.angle_gamma   90.00
#
_symmetry.space_group_name_H-M   'P 1'
#
loop_
_entity.id
_entity.type
_entity.pdbx_description
1 polymer ?
#
loop_
_entity_poly.entity_id
_entity_poly.type
_entity_poly.pdbx_seq_one_letter_code
_entity_poly.pdbx_strand_id
1 'polypeptide(L)'
;MYDSIAALVEQEGWRAEGDAARVHYDGGGDRFAVEFYADAERVLYWTVPAPAGSDPSAAADGSTPRDDSTATATAAPVPRDDVPDPLRRRIREDLAAAGADPDLERRGV
;
A
#
# COMPACT_ATOMS: atom_id res chain seq x y z
N MET A 1 -18.21 -10.45 -1.93
CA MET A 1 -17.85 -9.02 -1.93
C MET A 1 -18.52 -8.38 -0.73
N TYR A 2 -17.74 -7.89 0.23
CA TYR A 2 -18.23 -7.31 1.47
C TYR A 2 -18.69 -5.86 1.25
N ASP A 3 -19.79 -5.42 1.89
CA ASP A 3 -20.28 -4.02 1.80
C ASP A 3 -19.19 -3.02 2.19
N SER A 4 -18.37 -3.36 3.20
CA SER A 4 -17.22 -2.53 3.60
C SER A 4 -16.19 -2.37 2.50
N ILE A 5 -15.93 -3.39 1.66
CA ILE A 5 -15.01 -3.28 0.52
C ILE A 5 -15.62 -2.40 -0.55
N ALA A 6 -16.91 -2.58 -0.86
CA ALA A 6 -17.61 -1.76 -1.85
C ALA A 6 -17.59 -0.28 -1.46
N ALA A 7 -17.87 0.03 -0.19
CA ALA A 7 -17.80 1.39 0.34
C ALA A 7 -16.37 1.93 0.40
N LEU A 8 -15.36 1.10 0.72
CA LEU A 8 -13.96 1.52 0.68
C LEU A 8 -13.52 1.94 -0.73
N VAL A 9 -13.97 1.25 -1.77
CA VAL A 9 -13.61 1.57 -3.17
C VAL A 9 -14.19 2.90 -3.64
N GLU A 10 -15.23 3.41 -2.99
CA GLU A 10 -15.71 4.78 -3.24
C GLU A 10 -14.76 5.85 -2.69
N GLN A 11 -13.84 5.46 -1.79
CA GLN A 11 -12.85 6.34 -1.21
C GLN A 11 -11.65 6.55 -2.14
N GLU A 12 -11.04 7.73 -2.02
CA GLU A 12 -9.96 8.14 -2.92
C GLU A 12 -8.75 7.20 -2.84
N GLY A 13 -8.45 6.56 -3.98
CA GLY A 13 -7.24 5.73 -4.17
C GLY A 13 -7.40 4.27 -3.78
N TRP A 14 -8.55 3.87 -3.22
CA TRP A 14 -8.84 2.48 -2.90
C TRP A 14 -9.30 1.70 -4.14
N ARG A 15 -8.84 0.46 -4.25
CA ARG A 15 -9.25 -0.49 -5.29
C ARG A 15 -9.63 -1.83 -4.66
N ALA A 16 -10.70 -2.43 -5.15
CA ALA A 16 -11.01 -3.81 -4.80
C ALA A 16 -10.04 -4.74 -5.54
N GLU A 17 -9.41 -5.64 -4.79
CA GLU A 17 -8.58 -6.71 -5.29
C GLU A 17 -9.09 -8.03 -4.68
N GLY A 18 -10.01 -8.68 -5.39
CA GLY A 18 -10.68 -9.88 -4.91
C GLY A 18 -11.52 -9.60 -3.66
N ASP A 19 -11.15 -10.22 -2.54
CA ASP A 19 -11.79 -10.07 -1.23
C ASP A 19 -11.07 -9.05 -0.32
N ALA A 20 -10.19 -8.23 -0.89
CA ALA A 20 -9.53 -7.14 -0.19
C ALA A 20 -9.76 -5.79 -0.87
N ALA A 21 -9.66 -4.70 -0.09
CA ALA A 21 -9.48 -3.35 -0.62
C ALA A 21 -8.01 -2.96 -0.43
N ARG A 22 -7.37 -2.35 -1.44
CA ARG A 22 -5.97 -1.92 -1.37
C ARG A 22 -5.85 -0.45 -1.75
N VAL A 23 -4.97 0.30 -1.08
CA VAL A 23 -4.60 1.68 -1.44
C VAL A 23 -3.09 1.83 -1.43
N HIS A 24 -2.57 2.64 -2.35
CA HIS A 24 -1.17 3.03 -2.38
C HIS A 24 -1.03 4.48 -1.94
N TYR A 25 -0.07 4.74 -1.07
CA TYR A 25 0.25 6.07 -0.60
C TYR A 25 1.71 6.39 -0.88
N ASP A 26 1.94 7.60 -1.39
CA ASP A 26 3.27 8.15 -1.59
C ASP A 26 3.59 9.09 -0.41
N GLY A 27 4.51 8.68 0.45
CA GLY A 27 4.89 9.41 1.66
C GLY A 27 5.94 10.49 1.46
N GLY A 28 6.22 10.89 0.21
CA GLY A 28 7.24 11.88 -0.12
C GLY A 28 8.69 11.35 -0.11
N GLY A 29 8.87 10.05 0.08
CA GLY A 29 10.17 9.36 0.03
C GLY A 29 10.00 7.86 -0.13
N ASP A 30 9.19 7.26 0.76
CA ASP A 30 8.79 5.86 0.69
C ASP A 30 7.33 5.73 0.24
N ARG A 31 7.05 4.68 -0.53
CA ARG A 31 5.68 4.33 -0.91
C ARG A 31 5.18 3.20 -0.01
N PHE A 32 3.96 3.33 0.46
CA PHE A 32 3.32 2.30 1.27
C PHE A 32 2.10 1.75 0.52
N ALA A 33 1.87 0.44 0.64
CA ALA A 33 0.60 -0.17 0.27
C ALA A 33 -0.13 -0.59 1.54
N VAL A 34 -1.43 -0.32 1.59
CA VAL A 34 -2.31 -0.76 2.67
C VAL A 34 -3.35 -1.70 2.10
N GLU A 35 -3.58 -2.81 2.78
CA GLU A 35 -4.58 -3.81 2.40
C GLU A 35 -5.56 -4.05 3.54
N PHE A 36 -6.85 -3.98 3.23
CA PHE A 36 -7.95 -4.27 4.13
C PHE A 36 -8.65 -5.55 3.70
N TYR A 37 -8.70 -6.52 4.61
CA TYR A 37 -9.42 -7.78 4.44
C TYR A 37 -10.67 -7.76 5.31
N ALA A 38 -11.85 -7.69 4.67
CA ALA A 38 -13.11 -7.65 5.39
C ALA A 38 -13.45 -9.00 6.05
N ASP A 39 -13.13 -10.12 5.39
CA ASP A 39 -13.34 -11.47 5.94
C ASP A 39 -12.55 -11.69 7.25
N ALA A 40 -11.29 -11.26 7.23
CA ALA A 40 -10.38 -11.43 8.34
C ALA A 40 -10.43 -10.27 9.35
N GLU A 41 -11.21 -9.21 9.06
CA GLU A 41 -11.28 -7.94 9.78
C GLU A 41 -9.88 -7.36 10.11
N ARG A 42 -9.00 -7.27 9.11
CA ARG A 42 -7.57 -6.94 9.31
C ARG A 42 -7.04 -5.93 8.30
N VAL A 43 -6.08 -5.13 8.75
CA VAL A 43 -5.32 -4.18 7.92
C VAL A 43 -3.85 -4.58 7.90
N LEU A 44 -3.26 -4.69 6.71
CA LEU A 44 -1.84 -4.97 6.50
C LEU A 44 -1.14 -3.78 5.84
N TYR A 45 0.11 -3.55 6.26
CA TYR A 45 0.97 -2.50 5.73
C TYR A 45 2.16 -3.12 5.01
N TRP A 46 2.50 -2.55 3.86
CA TRP A 46 3.62 -2.97 3.04
C TRP A 46 4.43 -1.76 2.59
N THR A 47 5.75 -1.85 2.61
CA THR A 47 6.59 -0.89 1.90
C THR A 47 6.71 -1.31 0.44
N VAL A 48 6.54 -0.36 -0.46
CA VAL A 48 6.72 -0.51 -1.89
C VAL A 48 8.00 0.22 -2.27
N PRO A 49 9.07 -0.51 -2.59
CA PRO A 49 10.30 0.13 -3.03
C PRO A 49 10.07 0.85 -4.36
N ALA A 50 10.70 2.01 -4.52
CA ALA A 50 10.70 2.71 -5.79
C ALA A 50 11.26 1.78 -6.88
N PRO A 51 10.67 1.75 -8.10
CA PRO A 51 11.20 0.92 -9.16
C PRO A 51 12.66 1.32 -9.41
N ALA A 52 13.58 0.36 -9.27
CA ALA A 52 14.99 0.55 -9.58
C ALA A 52 15.11 1.06 -11.02
N GLY A 53 15.37 2.36 -11.19
CA GLY A 53 15.42 3.00 -12.52
C GLY A 53 14.87 4.42 -12.61
N SER A 54 14.30 5.01 -11.55
CA SER A 54 13.92 6.43 -11.55
C SER A 54 15.11 7.37 -11.25
N ASP A 55 16.24 7.15 -11.93
CA ASP A 55 17.31 8.14 -12.00
C ASP A 55 17.36 8.64 -13.47
N PRO A 56 16.79 9.82 -13.79
CA PRO A 56 16.79 10.33 -15.16
C PRO A 56 18.20 10.70 -15.66
N SER A 57 19.22 10.62 -14.79
CA SER A 57 20.63 10.81 -15.12
C SER A 57 21.35 9.51 -15.52
N ALA A 58 20.64 8.42 -15.83
CA ALA A 58 21.21 7.21 -16.44
C ALA A 58 20.96 7.17 -17.95
N ALA A 59 21.25 8.28 -18.64
CA ALA A 59 21.30 8.31 -20.10
C ALA A 59 22.72 8.71 -20.52
N ALA A 60 23.65 7.75 -20.53
CA ALA A 60 24.85 7.84 -21.34
C ALA A 60 25.47 6.46 -21.55
N ASP A 61 25.73 6.20 -22.83
CA ASP A 61 26.61 5.18 -23.39
C ASP A 61 26.13 3.73 -23.43
N GLY A 62 25.58 3.41 -24.60
CA GLY A 62 25.27 2.06 -25.03
C GLY A 62 26.55 1.24 -25.18
N SER A 63 26.81 0.36 -24.20
CA SER A 63 27.31 -1.01 -24.39
C SER A 63 27.51 -1.66 -23.01
N THR A 64 26.48 -2.32 -22.48
CA THR A 64 26.64 -3.34 -21.44
C THR A 64 25.56 -4.39 -21.70
N PRO A 65 25.90 -5.70 -21.74
CA PRO A 65 24.86 -6.72 -21.76
C PRO A 65 24.08 -6.56 -20.46
N ARG A 66 22.82 -6.15 -20.57
CA ARG A 66 21.92 -5.93 -19.45
C ARG A 66 21.82 -7.28 -18.72
N ASP A 67 22.50 -7.40 -17.59
CA ASP A 67 22.20 -8.46 -16.64
C ASP A 67 20.72 -8.25 -16.29
N ASP A 68 19.87 -9.19 -16.73
CA ASP A 68 18.42 -9.16 -16.54
C ASP A 68 18.11 -9.51 -15.08
N SER A 69 18.68 -8.74 -14.17
CA SER A 69 18.42 -8.73 -12.74
C SER A 69 17.89 -7.35 -12.40
N THR A 70 16.87 -6.89 -13.13
CA THR A 70 15.94 -5.89 -12.58
C THR A 70 15.13 -6.64 -11.54
N ALA A 71 15.74 -6.98 -10.41
CA ALA A 71 15.05 -7.54 -9.28
C ALA A 71 14.04 -6.47 -8.85
N THR A 72 12.80 -6.61 -9.31
CA THR A 72 11.68 -5.80 -8.88
C THR A 72 11.66 -5.93 -7.37
N ALA A 73 12.16 -4.91 -6.69
CA ALA A 73 12.23 -4.92 -5.24
C ALA A 73 10.80 -5.21 -4.78
N THR A 74 10.63 -6.33 -4.09
CA THR A 74 9.31 -6.88 -3.80
C THR A 74 8.80 -6.19 -2.55
N ALA A 75 7.52 -5.84 -2.54
CA ALA A 75 6.92 -5.18 -1.38
C ALA A 75 7.13 -6.04 -0.13
N ALA A 76 7.59 -5.42 0.96
CA ALA A 76 7.87 -6.11 2.21
C ALA A 76 6.83 -5.72 3.26
N PRO A 77 6.36 -6.66 4.10
CA PRO A 77 5.42 -6.34 5.17
C PRO A 77 6.12 -5.43 6.19
N VAL A 78 5.43 -4.37 6.62
CA VAL A 78 5.94 -3.37 7.56
C VAL A 78 5.09 -3.39 8.82
N PRO A 79 5.69 -3.42 10.02
CA PRO A 79 4.93 -3.28 11.25
C PRO A 79 4.33 -1.87 11.33
N ARG A 80 3.11 -1.78 11.84
CA ARG A 80 2.37 -0.50 11.95
C ARG A 80 3.13 0.62 12.68
N ASP A 81 4.07 0.28 13.56
CA ASP A 81 4.79 1.26 14.38
C ASP A 81 5.84 2.02 13.55
N ASP A 82 6.25 1.46 12.41
CA ASP A 82 7.12 2.11 11.42
C ASP A 82 6.32 2.90 10.36
N VAL A 83 4.99 2.85 10.42
CA VAL A 83 4.12 3.50 9.45
C VAL A 83 3.81 4.93 9.89
N PRO A 84 3.95 5.94 9.01
CA PRO A 84 3.70 7.33 9.37
C PRO A 84 2.28 7.56 9.91
N ASP A 85 2.18 8.28 11.04
CA ASP A 85 0.88 8.65 11.65
C ASP A 85 -0.12 9.31 10.69
N PRO A 86 0.28 10.19 9.75
CA PRO A 86 -0.64 10.75 8.77
C PRO A 86 -1.32 9.69 7.90
N LEU A 87 -0.59 8.65 7.49
CA LEU A 87 -1.15 7.51 6.76
C LEU A 87 -2.15 6.77 7.65
N ARG A 88 -1.72 6.40 8.86
CA ARG A 88 -2.56 5.65 9.80
C ARG A 88 -3.85 6.38 10.15
N ARG A 89 -3.80 7.70 10.23
CA ARG A 89 -4.98 8.54 10.42
C ARG A 89 -5.92 8.46 9.22
N ARG A 90 -5.41 8.63 8.00
CA ARG A 90 -6.22 8.53 6.77
C ARG A 90 -6.94 7.19 6.68
N ILE A 91 -6.24 6.08 6.90
CA ILE A 91 -6.84 4.73 6.83
C ILE A 91 -7.99 4.57 7.83
N ARG A 92 -7.85 5.10 9.05
CA ARG A 92 -8.94 5.07 10.05
C ARG A 92 -10.14 5.92 9.64
N GLU A 93 -9.91 7.08 9.04
CA GLU A 93 -10.96 7.95 8.51
C GLU A 93 -11.71 7.27 7.35
N ASP A 94 -10.97 6.61 6.44
CA ASP A 94 -11.55 5.86 5.32
C ASP A 94 -12.39 4.66 5.78
N LEU A 95 -11.87 3.88 6.74
CA LEU A 95 -12.59 2.76 7.35
C LEU A 95 -13.90 3.22 8.01
N ALA A 96 -13.84 4.28 8.82
CA ALA A 96 -15.02 4.82 9.50
C ALA A 96 -16.07 5.32 8.50
N ALA A 97 -15.65 5.99 7.43
CA ALA A 97 -16.54 6.47 6.39
C ALA A 97 -17.16 5.33 5.55
N ALA A 98 -16.44 4.21 5.40
CA ALA A 98 -16.96 2.99 4.79
C ALA A 98 -17.81 2.12 5.74
N GLY A 99 -18.05 2.58 6.98
CA GLY A 99 -18.81 1.85 7.99
C GLY A 99 -18.07 0.65 8.61
N ALA A 100 -16.77 0.51 8.35
CA ALA A 100 -15.91 -0.46 9.03
C ALA A 100 -15.41 0.11 10.37
N ASP A 101 -15.07 -0.78 11.31
CA ASP A 101 -14.53 -0.37 12.60
C ASP A 101 -13.08 0.17 12.42
N PRO A 102 -12.80 1.44 12.76
CA PRO A 102 -11.45 2.00 12.65
C PRO A 102 -10.44 1.34 13.60
N ASP A 103 -10.88 0.66 14.66
CA ASP A 103 -9.97 -0.08 15.56
C ASP A 103 -9.43 -1.37 14.92
N LEU A 104 -9.96 -1.81 13.77
CA LEU A 104 -9.38 -2.92 12.99
C LEU A 104 -7.97 -2.60 12.50
N GLU A 105 -7.67 -1.33 12.23
CA GLU A 105 -6.30 -0.88 11.93
C GLU A 105 -5.34 -1.16 13.09
N ARG A 106 -5.83 -1.07 14.33
CA ARG A 106 -5.03 -1.28 15.54
C ARG A 106 -4.95 -2.74 15.94
N ARG A 107 -5.73 -3.64 15.33
CA ARG A 107 -5.59 -5.07 15.56
C ARG A 107 -4.33 -5.55 14.86
N GLY A 108 -3.27 -5.71 15.64
CA GLY A 108 -2.05 -6.37 15.20
C GLY A 108 -2.32 -7.84 14.87
N VAL A 109 -1.47 -8.41 14.01
CA VAL A 109 -1.36 -9.85 13.78
C VAL A 109 -0.64 -10.54 14.94
#